data_AF-T0ZP06-F1
#
_entry.id   AF-T0ZP06-F1
#
_cell.length_a   1.000
_cell.length_b   1.000
_cell.length_c   1.000
_cell.angle_alpha   90.00
_cell.angle_beta   90.00
_cell.angle_gamma   90.00
#
_symmetry.space_group_name_H-M   'P 1'
#
loop_
_entity.id
_entity.type
_entity.pdbx_description
1 polymer ?
#
loop_
_entity_poly.entity_id
_entity_poly.type
_entity_poly.pdbx_seq_one_letter_code
_entity_poly.pdbx_strand_id
1 'polypeptide(L)'
;LAWRLVLGLAIGVLTFTAPMYLAEVSPERNRGAIVASYQLMITIGIFLAFLSDTAFSYSGDWHWMLGIIAIPGFLFLLGVLVLPDSPRWLMMNGRKSEAVEVLHRLRADPGVVSAEVADIEAQLKIPQRGMKMFVNNSNFRRSVGLGVLLQFVQQLTGM
;
A
#
# COMPACT_ATOMS: atom_id res chain seq x y z
N LEU A 1 -25.04 8.36 -1.95
CA LEU A 1 -24.18 8.53 -0.75
C LEU A 1 -23.50 7.23 -0.33
N ALA A 2 -24.22 6.14 -0.12
CA ALA A 2 -23.66 4.86 0.32
C ALA A 2 -22.48 4.36 -0.54
N TRP A 3 -22.60 4.39 -1.88
CA TRP A 3 -21.52 3.99 -2.78
C TRP A 3 -20.24 4.83 -2.63
N ARG A 4 -20.38 6.13 -2.34
CA ARG A 4 -19.23 7.02 -2.09
C ARG A 4 -18.55 6.72 -0.77
N LEU A 5 -19.30 6.35 0.26
CA LEU A 5 -18.74 5.93 1.55
C LEU A 5 -17.98 4.60 1.41
N VAL A 6 -18.55 3.64 0.68
CA VAL A 6 -17.89 2.35 0.40
C VAL A 6 -16.62 2.55 -0.41
N LEU A 7 -16.67 3.37 -1.47
CA LEU A 7 -15.49 3.71 -2.26
C LEU A 7 -14.43 4.43 -1.42
N GLY A 8 -14.82 5.39 -0.60
CA GLY A 8 -13.89 6.10 0.29
C GLY A 8 -13.19 5.18 1.28
N LEU A 9 -13.92 4.24 1.88
CA LEU A 9 -13.37 3.21 2.76
C LEU A 9 -12.41 2.28 2.00
N ALA A 10 -12.81 1.80 0.83
CA ALA A 10 -11.99 0.92 0.01
C ALA A 10 -10.66 1.59 -0.39
N ILE A 11 -10.72 2.85 -0.86
CA ILE A 11 -9.54 3.64 -1.21
C ILE A 11 -8.66 3.91 0.02
N GLY A 12 -9.26 4.19 1.18
CA GLY A 12 -8.53 4.40 2.43
C GLY A 12 -7.72 3.17 2.85
N VAL A 13 -8.33 1.98 2.79
CA VAL A 13 -7.63 0.71 3.05
C VAL A 13 -6.53 0.49 2.01
N LEU A 14 -6.83 0.67 0.73
CA LEU A 14 -5.86 0.45 -0.35
C LEU A 14 -4.63 1.37 -0.25
N THR A 15 -4.85 2.64 0.10
CA THR A 15 -3.78 3.64 0.28
C THR A 15 -2.79 3.25 1.37
N PHE A 16 -3.22 2.49 2.37
CA PHE A 16 -2.34 1.96 3.41
C PHE A 16 -1.73 0.61 3.04
N THR A 17 -2.53 -0.29 2.46
CA THR A 17 -2.10 -1.65 2.10
C THR A 17 -1.08 -1.66 0.97
N ALA A 18 -1.23 -0.80 -0.06
CA ALA A 18 -0.33 -0.75 -1.21
C ALA A 18 1.12 -0.41 -0.83
N PRO A 19 1.43 0.70 -0.13
CA PRO A 19 2.79 1.01 0.28
C PRO A 19 3.32 0.02 1.33
N MET A 20 2.46 -0.58 2.15
CA MET A 20 2.86 -1.64 3.08
C MET A 20 3.33 -2.88 2.33
N TYR A 21 2.53 -3.40 1.40
CA TYR A 21 2.91 -4.54 0.55
C TYR A 21 4.19 -4.22 -0.21
N LEU A 22 4.26 -3.03 -0.81
CA LEU A 22 5.42 -2.58 -1.55
C LEU A 22 6.67 -2.53 -0.65
N ALA A 23 6.57 -2.04 0.57
CA ALA A 23 7.67 -2.01 1.54
C ALA A 23 8.12 -3.41 2.00
N GLU A 24 7.23 -4.40 1.98
CA GLU A 24 7.52 -5.80 2.30
C GLU A 24 8.16 -6.54 1.12
N VAL A 25 7.81 -6.17 -0.12
CA VAL A 25 8.36 -6.79 -1.34
C VAL A 25 9.63 -6.10 -1.84
N SER A 26 9.87 -4.84 -1.45
CA SER A 26 10.98 -4.03 -1.96
C SER A 26 12.34 -4.41 -1.37
N PRO A 27 13.36 -4.68 -2.20
CA PRO A 27 14.75 -4.77 -1.76
C PRO A 27 15.22 -3.43 -1.19
N GLU A 28 15.97 -3.45 -0.08
CA GLU A 28 16.44 -2.24 0.63
C GLU A 28 17.12 -1.21 -0.29
N ARG A 29 17.81 -1.70 -1.34
CA ARG A 29 18.56 -0.90 -2.30
C ARG A 29 17.70 -0.08 -3.26
N ASN A 30 16.46 -0.49 -3.52
CA ASN A 30 15.57 0.14 -4.51
C ASN A 30 14.29 0.72 -3.93
N ARG A 31 14.10 0.70 -2.60
CA ARG A 31 12.90 1.21 -1.92
C ARG A 31 12.53 2.63 -2.37
N GLY A 32 13.51 3.53 -2.48
CA GLY A 32 13.27 4.91 -2.90
C GLY A 32 12.73 5.01 -4.33
N ALA A 33 13.31 4.26 -5.26
CA ALA A 33 12.85 4.24 -6.66
C ALA A 33 11.43 3.65 -6.77
N ILE A 34 11.16 2.57 -6.04
CA ILE A 34 9.86 1.90 -6.06
C ILE A 34 8.75 2.81 -5.49
N VAL A 35 9.03 3.50 -4.37
CA VAL A 35 8.07 4.48 -3.78
C VAL A 35 7.86 5.68 -4.72
N ALA A 36 8.92 6.19 -5.34
CA ALA A 36 8.81 7.28 -6.31
C ALA A 36 7.99 6.87 -7.54
N SER A 37 8.19 5.65 -8.06
CA SER A 37 7.39 5.10 -9.16
C SER A 37 5.92 4.96 -8.79
N TYR A 38 5.61 4.49 -7.57
CA TYR A 38 4.22 4.42 -7.09
C TYR A 38 3.54 5.80 -7.10
N GLN A 39 4.22 6.82 -6.57
CA GLN A 39 3.70 8.20 -6.59
C GLN A 39 3.54 8.74 -8.02
N LEU A 40 4.51 8.48 -8.89
CA LEU A 40 4.47 8.90 -10.30
C LEU A 40 3.25 8.26 -11.01
N MET A 41 2.98 6.98 -10.74
CA MET A 41 1.85 6.26 -11.33
C MET A 41 0.50 6.84 -10.87
N ILE A 42 0.38 7.25 -9.60
CA ILE A 42 -0.78 7.99 -9.09
C ILE A 42 -0.94 9.32 -9.83
N THR A 43 0.13 10.10 -9.96
CA THR A 43 0.12 11.39 -10.65
C THR A 43 -0.30 11.24 -12.12
N ILE A 44 0.20 10.23 -12.82
CA ILE A 44 -0.21 9.91 -14.20
C ILE A 44 -1.70 9.57 -14.25
N GLY A 45 -2.19 8.75 -13.32
CA GLY A 45 -3.61 8.37 -13.27
C GLY A 45 -4.52 9.59 -13.11
N ILE A 46 -4.16 10.51 -12.19
CA ILE A 46 -4.88 11.77 -11.99
C ILE A 46 -4.80 12.67 -13.23
N PHE A 47 -3.63 12.76 -13.86
CA PHE A 47 -3.43 13.53 -15.08
C PHE A 47 -4.31 13.02 -16.24
N LEU A 48 -4.34 11.70 -16.45
CA LEU A 48 -5.20 11.09 -17.47
C LEU A 48 -6.69 11.28 -17.16
N ALA A 49 -7.08 11.24 -15.89
CA ALA A 49 -8.45 11.54 -15.47
C ALA A 49 -8.84 12.98 -15.85
N PHE A 50 -7.99 13.97 -15.56
CA PHE A 50 -8.25 15.37 -15.95
C PHE A 50 -8.24 15.58 -17.47
N LEU A 51 -7.37 14.87 -18.20
CA LEU A 51 -7.32 14.96 -19.66
C LEU A 51 -8.61 14.41 -20.29
N SER A 52 -9.09 13.27 -19.78
CA SER A 52 -10.38 12.70 -20.17
C SER A 52 -11.54 13.63 -19.81
N ASP A 53 -11.52 14.22 -18.62
CA ASP A 53 -12.57 15.12 -18.17
C ASP A 53 -12.66 16.37 -19.06
N THR A 54 -11.50 16.94 -19.41
CA THR A 54 -11.41 18.10 -20.32
C THR A 54 -11.87 17.77 -21.74
N ALA A 55 -11.51 16.60 -22.26
CA ALA A 55 -11.87 16.17 -23.62
C ALA A 55 -13.39 15.90 -23.78
N PHE A 56 -14.03 15.32 -22.77
CA PHE A 56 -15.45 14.96 -22.80
C PHE A 56 -16.38 16.01 -22.17
N SER A 57 -15.83 17.07 -21.57
CA SER A 57 -16.57 18.20 -20.99
C SER A 57 -17.54 18.86 -22.00
N TYR A 58 -17.17 18.86 -23.29
CA TYR A 58 -17.98 19.45 -24.36
C TYR A 58 -19.17 18.58 -24.80
N SER A 59 -19.16 17.27 -24.50
CA SER A 59 -20.15 16.29 -24.96
C SER A 59 -21.26 16.02 -23.92
N GLY A 60 -21.01 16.30 -22.64
CA GLY A 60 -21.93 15.97 -21.54
C GLY A 60 -22.03 14.47 -21.22
N ASP A 61 -21.21 13.63 -21.88
CA ASP A 61 -21.23 12.17 -21.76
C ASP A 61 -20.39 11.68 -20.56
N TRP A 62 -20.93 11.89 -19.36
CA TRP A 62 -20.33 11.46 -18.08
C TRP A 62 -20.04 9.95 -17.99
N HIS A 63 -20.70 9.13 -18.79
CA HIS A 63 -20.44 7.68 -18.87
C HIS A 63 -19.03 7.37 -19.42
N TRP A 64 -18.58 8.10 -20.44
CA TRP A 64 -17.27 7.89 -21.06
C TRP A 64 -16.13 8.43 -20.19
N MET A 65 -16.38 9.52 -19.45
CA MET A 65 -15.47 10.03 -18.42
C MET A 65 -15.16 8.97 -17.35
N LEU A 66 -16.19 8.24 -16.88
CA LEU A 66 -16.00 7.15 -15.92
C LEU A 66 -15.46 5.87 -16.57
N GLY A 67 -15.84 5.59 -17.82
CA GLY A 67 -15.39 4.41 -18.56
C GLY A 67 -13.88 4.36 -18.77
N ILE A 68 -13.26 5.51 -19.06
CA ILE A 68 -11.81 5.61 -19.26
C ILE A 68 -11.02 5.28 -17.98
N ILE A 69 -11.52 5.67 -16.82
CA ILE A 69 -10.90 5.36 -15.52
C ILE A 69 -11.21 3.92 -15.08
N ALA A 70 -12.36 3.39 -15.50
CA ALA A 70 -12.75 2.01 -15.22
C ALA A 70 -11.81 0.99 -15.89
N ILE A 71 -11.24 1.30 -17.07
CA ILE A 71 -10.31 0.42 -17.79
C ILE A 71 -9.04 0.09 -16.96
N PRO A 72 -8.22 1.07 -16.52
CA PRO A 72 -7.06 0.80 -15.68
C PRO A 72 -7.45 0.24 -14.30
N GLY A 73 -8.61 0.62 -13.75
CA GLY A 73 -9.12 0.03 -12.51
C GLY A 73 -9.43 -1.46 -12.64
N PHE A 74 -10.03 -1.87 -13.76
CA PHE A 74 -10.29 -3.28 -14.08
C PHE A 74 -9.00 -4.05 -14.33
N LEU A 75 -8.04 -3.44 -15.04
CA LEU A 75 -6.73 -4.04 -15.29
C LEU A 75 -5.94 -4.22 -13.98
N PHE A 76 -6.03 -3.26 -13.06
CA PHE A 76 -5.49 -3.39 -11.70
C PHE A 76 -6.15 -4.54 -10.95
N LEU A 77 -7.49 -4.66 -10.99
CA LEU A 77 -8.22 -5.76 -10.34
C LEU A 77 -7.73 -7.12 -10.84
N LEU A 78 -7.56 -7.28 -12.16
CA LEU A 78 -6.99 -8.50 -12.74
C LEU A 78 -5.55 -8.74 -12.27
N GLY A 79 -4.74 -7.69 -12.17
CA GLY A 79 -3.37 -7.78 -11.64
C GLY A 79 -3.32 -8.27 -10.19
N VAL A 80 -4.23 -7.79 -9.33
CA VAL A 80 -4.31 -8.22 -7.92
C VAL A 80 -4.64 -9.71 -7.82
N LEU A 81 -5.47 -10.26 -8.71
CA LEU A 81 -5.81 -11.69 -8.72
C LEU A 81 -4.61 -12.61 -9.04
N VAL A 82 -3.58 -12.08 -9.69
CA VAL A 82 -2.37 -12.83 -10.09
C VAL A 82 -1.21 -12.59 -9.10
N LEU A 83 -1.31 -11.58 -8.24
CA LEU A 83 -0.24 -11.17 -7.34
C LEU A 83 -0.08 -12.16 -6.17
N PRO A 84 1.14 -12.63 -5.86
CA PRO A 84 1.36 -13.50 -4.71
C PRO A 84 1.07 -12.79 -3.39
N ASP A 85 0.51 -13.52 -2.42
CA ASP A 85 0.26 -13.05 -1.06
C ASP A 85 1.54 -12.54 -0.38
N SER A 86 1.40 -11.57 0.54
CA SER A 86 2.55 -11.08 1.31
C SER A 86 3.19 -12.22 2.12
N PRO A 87 4.52 -12.40 2.06
CA PRO A 87 5.22 -13.44 2.80
C PRO A 87 5.08 -13.26 4.32
N ARG A 88 4.99 -12.03 4.82
CA ARG A 88 4.71 -11.74 6.23
C ARG A 88 3.33 -12.19 6.65
N TRP A 89 2.32 -11.91 5.82
CA TRP A 89 0.95 -12.36 6.08
C TRP A 89 0.85 -13.88 6.09
N LEU A 90 1.51 -14.56 5.15
CA LEU A 90 1.59 -16.02 5.12
C LEU A 90 2.24 -16.58 6.40
N MET A 91 3.31 -15.95 6.89
CA MET A 91 3.95 -16.36 8.16
C MET A 91 3.09 -16.08 9.40
N MET A 92 2.35 -14.96 9.41
CA MET A 92 1.36 -14.66 10.45
C MET A 92 0.25 -15.71 10.53
N ASN A 93 -0.19 -16.21 9.37
CA ASN A 93 -1.24 -17.21 9.26
C ASN A 93 -0.75 -18.66 9.46
N GLY A 94 0.53 -18.85 9.81
CA GLY A 94 1.14 -20.18 10.03
C GLY A 94 1.53 -20.93 8.74
N ARG A 95 1.38 -20.32 7.56
CA ARG A 95 1.73 -20.90 6.25
C ARG A 95 3.21 -20.64 5.90
N LYS A 96 4.13 -21.11 6.75
CA LYS A 96 5.58 -20.83 6.64
C LYS A 96 6.21 -21.34 5.34
N SER A 97 5.79 -22.52 4.85
CA SER A 97 6.32 -23.10 3.61
C SER A 97 6.05 -22.22 2.38
N GLU A 98 4.84 -21.69 2.29
CA GLU A 98 4.43 -20.82 1.17
C GLU A 98 5.10 -19.46 1.26
N ALA A 99 5.27 -18.92 2.47
CA ALA A 99 6.02 -17.68 2.67
C ALA A 99 7.48 -17.80 2.19
N VAL A 100 8.13 -18.94 2.46
CA VAL A 100 9.49 -19.24 2.00
C VAL A 100 9.55 -19.34 0.48
N GLU A 101 8.56 -19.98 -0.16
CA GLU A 101 8.50 -20.05 -1.62
C GLU A 101 8.33 -18.65 -2.26
N VAL A 102 7.44 -17.82 -1.71
CA VAL A 102 7.28 -16.43 -2.17
C VAL A 102 8.57 -15.63 -1.95
N LEU A 103 9.23 -15.77 -0.81
CA LEU A 103 10.51 -15.10 -0.53
C LEU A 103 11.62 -15.55 -1.48
N HIS A 104 11.67 -16.83 -1.86
CA HIS A 104 12.61 -17.33 -2.88
C HIS A 104 12.33 -16.75 -4.27
N ARG A 105 11.08 -16.44 -4.61
CA ARG A 105 10.73 -15.75 -5.86
C ARG A 105 11.09 -14.27 -5.82
N LEU A 106 11.01 -13.64 -4.65
CA LEU A 106 11.34 -12.23 -4.45
C LEU A 106 12.86 -11.99 -4.32
N ARG A 107 13.58 -12.88 -3.65
CA ARG A 107 15.02 -12.77 -3.40
C ARG A 107 15.75 -13.99 -3.96
N ALA A 108 16.70 -13.72 -4.85
CA ALA A 108 17.51 -14.76 -5.49
C ALA A 108 18.51 -15.45 -4.54
N ASP A 109 18.82 -14.85 -3.38
CA ASP A 109 19.83 -15.37 -2.45
C ASP A 109 19.19 -16.18 -1.29
N PRO A 110 19.46 -17.50 -1.19
CA PRO A 110 18.94 -18.36 -0.13
C PRO A 110 19.35 -17.92 1.28
N GLY A 111 20.54 -17.32 1.44
CA GLY A 111 21.03 -16.86 2.74
C GLY A 111 20.19 -15.69 3.27
N VAL A 112 19.83 -14.76 2.38
CA VAL A 112 18.99 -13.60 2.71
C VAL A 112 17.56 -14.03 3.02
N VAL A 113 17.02 -15.02 2.30
CA VAL A 113 15.69 -15.59 2.58
C VAL A 113 15.63 -16.19 3.98
N SER A 114 16.64 -16.99 4.36
CA SER A 114 16.67 -17.62 5.68
C SER A 114 16.77 -16.61 6.83
N ALA A 115 17.55 -15.54 6.65
CA ALA A 115 17.66 -14.46 7.61
C ALA A 115 16.35 -13.67 7.74
N GLU A 116 15.69 -13.35 6.64
CA GLU A 116 14.42 -12.61 6.64
C GLU A 116 13.28 -13.42 7.27
N VAL A 117 13.25 -14.74 7.05
CA VAL A 117 12.30 -15.64 7.73
C VAL A 117 12.54 -15.63 9.23
N ALA A 118 13.80 -15.71 9.68
CA ALA A 118 14.14 -15.68 11.10
C ALA A 118 13.76 -14.34 11.76
N ASP A 119 14.00 -13.22 11.07
CA ASP A 119 13.66 -11.88 11.55
C ASP A 119 12.14 -11.68 11.69
N ILE A 120 11.37 -12.10 10.69
CA ILE A 120 9.90 -12.01 10.75
C ILE A 120 9.37 -12.92 11.88
N GLU A 121 9.90 -14.14 12.03
CA GLU A 121 9.50 -15.06 13.10
C GLU A 121 9.84 -14.51 14.50
N ALA A 122 10.98 -13.82 14.64
CA ALA A 122 11.33 -13.11 15.86
C ALA A 122 10.37 -11.93 16.13
N GLN A 123 10.00 -11.16 15.12
CA GLN A 123 9.04 -10.05 15.24
C GLN A 123 7.62 -10.52 15.59
N LEU A 124 7.21 -11.69 15.11
CA LEU A 124 5.91 -12.29 15.42
C LEU A 124 5.79 -12.75 16.87
N LYS A 125 6.92 -13.15 17.48
CA LYS A 125 6.98 -13.51 18.91
C LYS A 125 6.88 -12.30 19.84
N ILE A 126 7.17 -11.09 19.35
CA ILE A 126 7.00 -9.86 20.14
C ILE A 126 5.50 -9.56 20.22
N PRO A 127 4.90 -9.50 21.43
CA PRO A 127 3.48 -9.23 21.56
C PRO A 127 3.16 -7.86 20.97
N GLN A 128 2.38 -7.84 19.89
CA GLN A 128 1.88 -6.64 19.23
C GLN A 128 0.96 -5.86 20.18
N ARG A 129 1.55 -5.07 21.07
CA ARG A 129 0.82 -4.17 21.98
C ARG A 129 0.32 -2.97 21.19
N GLY A 130 -0.64 -3.16 20.27
CA GLY A 130 -1.19 -2.11 19.41
C GLY A 130 -1.77 -0.91 20.19
N MET A 131 -3.09 -0.86 20.40
CA MET A 131 -3.72 0.22 21.19
C MET A 131 -3.19 0.29 22.64
N LYS A 132 -2.68 -0.82 23.20
CA LYS A 132 -2.14 -0.86 24.56
C LYS A 132 -0.82 -0.08 24.71
N MET A 133 0.00 0.09 23.66
CA MET A 133 1.17 0.97 23.72
C MET A 133 0.79 2.46 23.83
N PHE A 134 -0.34 2.85 23.23
CA PHE A 134 -0.86 4.22 23.28
C PHE A 134 -1.20 4.68 24.69
N VAL A 135 -1.65 3.75 25.55
CA VAL A 135 -2.00 4.01 26.95
C VAL A 135 -0.78 3.88 27.85
N ASN A 136 0.10 2.90 27.59
CA ASN A 136 1.15 2.52 28.53
C ASN A 136 2.48 3.26 28.34
N ASN A 137 2.69 3.97 27.21
CA ASN A 137 3.98 4.60 26.92
C ASN A 137 3.84 6.05 26.41
N SER A 138 4.23 7.01 27.27
CA SER A 138 4.16 8.45 26.97
C SER A 138 5.04 8.85 25.78
N ASN A 139 6.17 8.16 25.57
CA ASN A 139 7.08 8.41 24.44
C ASN A 139 6.45 8.00 23.10
N PHE A 140 5.69 6.90 23.07
CA PHE A 140 4.97 6.47 21.87
C PHE A 140 3.93 7.50 21.43
N ARG A 141 3.18 8.06 22.39
CA ARG A 141 2.18 9.10 22.12
C ARG A 141 2.81 10.40 21.63
N ARG A 142 4.02 10.77 22.10
CA ARG A 142 4.78 11.91 21.57
C ARG A 142 5.24 11.69 20.12
N SER A 143 5.79 10.52 19.80
CA SER A 143 6.21 10.19 18.43
C SER A 143 5.03 10.13 17.47
N VAL A 144 3.91 9.51 17.86
CA VAL A 144 2.72 9.48 17.01
C VAL A 144 2.11 10.88 16.88
N GLY A 145 2.07 11.66 17.96
CA GLY A 145 1.60 13.05 17.92
C GLY A 145 2.42 13.93 16.98
N LEU A 146 3.76 13.79 16.98
CA LEU A 146 4.63 14.47 16.03
C LEU A 146 4.39 14.01 14.58
N GLY A 147 4.19 12.71 14.35
CA GLY A 147 3.85 12.17 13.04
C GLY A 147 2.52 12.69 12.51
N VAL A 148 1.48 12.72 13.35
CA VAL A 148 0.16 13.26 13.01
C VAL A 148 0.24 14.77 12.73
N LEU A 149 0.97 15.52 13.56
CA LEU A 149 1.18 16.95 13.36
C LEU A 149 1.91 17.21 12.04
N LEU A 150 2.96 16.43 11.76
CA LEU A 150 3.70 16.51 10.50
C LEU A 150 2.79 16.23 9.30
N GLN A 151 1.95 15.19 9.37
CA GLN A 151 1.01 14.86 8.31
C GLN A 151 -0.03 15.97 8.10
N PHE A 152 -0.50 16.58 9.19
CA PHE A 152 -1.44 17.71 9.14
C PHE A 152 -0.81 18.94 8.49
N VAL A 153 0.45 19.24 8.81
CA VAL A 153 1.21 20.32 8.18
C VAL A 153 1.44 20.02 6.69
N GLN A 154 1.74 18.77 6.33
CA GLN A 154 1.92 18.36 4.93
C GLN A 154 0.64 18.59 4.10
N GLN A 155 -0.53 18.21 4.64
CA GLN A 155 -1.83 18.42 4.00
C GLN A 155 -2.19 19.90 3.84
N LEU A 156 -1.82 20.75 4.81
CA LEU A 156 -2.01 22.20 4.69
C LEU A 156 -1.08 22.85 3.67
N THR A 157 0.13 22.31 3.48
CA THR A 157 1.07 22.78 2.44
C THR A 157 0.73 22.29 1.03
N GLY A 158 -0.34 21.50 0.88
CA GLY A 158 -0.87 21.06 -0.41
C GLY A 158 -0.37 19.69 -0.89
N MET A 159 0.15 18.85 0.01
CA MET A 159 0.34 17.41 -0.24
C MET A 159 -0.64 16.56 0.54
#